data_AF-A0A7S2I8F2-F1
#
_entry.id   AF-A0A7S2I8F2-F1
#
_cell.length_a   1.000
_cell.length_b   1.000
_cell.length_c   1.000
_cell.angle_alpha   90.00
_cell.angle_beta   90.00
_cell.angle_gamma   90.00
#
_symmetry.space_group_name_H-M   'P 1'
#
loop_
_entity.id
_entity.type
_entity.pdbx_description
1 polymer ?
#
loop_
_entity_poly.entity_id
_entity_poly.type
_entity_poly.pdbx_seq_one_letter_code
_entity_poly.pdbx_strand_id
1 'polypeptide(L)'
;AVSLYADEAAKWKEALGGGEYELTLDTGKVITSKPDDITNDPSVAAKADAIVLAVPSFAHGQYFEAFAPHMKPNCVVAVMPARSGGDILFASKLGAKAKDMIFMGFETLPWACRFTDWGKKATIL
;
A
#
# COMPACT_ATOMS: atom_id res chain seq x y z
N ALA A 1 -7.49 0.03 -2.37
CA ALA A 1 -6.29 -0.78 -2.11
C ALA A 1 -5.80 -1.40 -3.42
N VAL A 2 -4.48 -1.48 -3.62
CA VAL A 2 -3.90 -2.05 -4.84
C VAL A 2 -3.03 -3.25 -4.48
N SER A 3 -3.19 -4.37 -5.19
CA SER A 3 -2.21 -5.45 -5.19
C SER A 3 -1.85 -5.83 -6.61
N LEU A 4 -0.55 -5.88 -6.90
CA LEU A 4 0.00 -6.33 -8.17
C LEU A 4 0.48 -7.80 -8.12
N TYR A 5 0.21 -8.51 -7.03
CA TYR A 5 0.65 -9.89 -6.85
C TYR A 5 -0.41 -10.87 -7.38
N ALA A 6 -0.10 -11.50 -8.51
CA ALA A 6 -0.94 -12.54 -9.13
C ALA A 6 -2.43 -12.14 -9.18
N ASP A 7 -3.29 -12.94 -8.56
CA ASP A 7 -4.74 -12.75 -8.47
C ASP A 7 -5.21 -12.23 -7.09
N GLU A 8 -4.28 -11.72 -6.27
CA GLU A 8 -4.55 -11.33 -4.89
C GLU A 8 -5.64 -10.26 -4.79
N ALA A 9 -5.64 -9.25 -5.67
CA ALA A 9 -6.66 -8.21 -5.69
C ALA A 9 -8.07 -8.78 -5.93
N ALA A 10 -8.21 -9.74 -6.86
CA ALA A 10 -9.49 -10.38 -7.16
C ALA A 10 -9.97 -11.24 -5.97
N LYS A 11 -9.07 -12.05 -5.41
CA LYS A 11 -9.35 -12.87 -4.22
C LYS A 11 -9.72 -12.02 -3.00
N TRP A 12 -9.04 -10.89 -2.80
CA TRP A 12 -9.32 -10.00 -1.67
C TRP A 12 -10.68 -9.32 -1.87
N LYS A 13 -10.98 -8.87 -3.10
CA LYS A 13 -12.29 -8.32 -3.44
C LYS A 13 -13.42 -9.33 -3.21
N GLU A 14 -13.21 -10.59 -3.60
CA GLU A 14 -14.16 -11.69 -3.35
C GLU A 14 -14.32 -11.97 -1.85
N ALA A 15 -13.21 -12.05 -1.11
CA ALA A 15 -13.22 -12.30 0.32
C ALA A 15 -13.97 -11.19 1.07
N LEU A 16 -13.66 -9.92 0.83
CA LEU A 16 -14.35 -8.80 1.48
C LEU A 16 -15.82 -8.70 1.03
N GLY A 17 -16.09 -8.99 -0.25
CA GLY A 17 -17.41 -8.91 -0.86
C GLY A 17 -18.03 -7.53 -0.69
N GLY A 18 -19.26 -7.48 -0.17
CA GLY A 18 -19.95 -6.23 0.15
C GLY A 18 -19.63 -5.66 1.54
N GLY A 19 -18.87 -6.38 2.37
CA GLY A 19 -18.66 -6.10 3.79
C GLY A 19 -17.63 -4.99 4.07
N GLU A 20 -17.34 -4.82 5.35
CA GLU A 20 -16.32 -3.93 5.87
C GLU A 20 -15.13 -4.75 6.40
N TYR A 21 -13.93 -4.18 6.29
CA TYR A 21 -12.73 -4.72 6.90
C TYR A 21 -12.70 -4.34 8.39
N GLU A 22 -12.47 -5.33 9.25
CA GLU A 22 -12.46 -5.17 10.70
C GLU A 22 -11.02 -5.16 11.24
N LEU A 23 -10.71 -4.18 12.09
CA LEU A 23 -9.46 -4.10 12.83
C LEU A 23 -9.77 -4.13 14.32
N THR A 24 -9.23 -5.12 15.03
CA THR A 24 -9.25 -5.14 16.51
C THR A 24 -7.95 -4.54 17.04
N LEU A 25 -8.06 -3.50 17.86
CA LEU A 25 -6.92 -2.87 18.53
C LEU A 25 -6.46 -3.72 19.73
N ASP A 26 -5.23 -3.50 20.18
CA ASP A 26 -4.66 -4.04 21.43
C ASP A 26 -5.49 -3.70 22.68
N THR A 27 -6.25 -2.59 22.63
CA THR A 27 -7.25 -2.20 23.65
C THR A 27 -8.55 -3.01 23.64
N GLY A 28 -8.73 -3.93 22.67
CA GLY A 28 -9.97 -4.66 22.43
C GLY A 28 -11.03 -3.87 21.66
N LYS A 29 -10.79 -2.58 21.36
CA LYS A 29 -11.69 -1.78 20.52
C LYS A 29 -11.70 -2.32 19.09
N VAL A 30 -12.90 -2.41 18.51
CA VAL A 30 -13.09 -2.79 17.11
C VAL A 30 -13.37 -1.55 16.27
N ILE A 31 -12.70 -1.46 15.11
CA ILE A 31 -12.91 -0.43 14.09
C ILE A 31 -13.23 -1.14 12.78
N THR A 32 -14.21 -0.65 12.03
CA THR A 32 -14.53 -1.14 10.70
C THR A 32 -14.28 -0.06 9.65
N SER A 33 -13.90 -0.47 8.45
CA SER A 33 -13.70 0.43 7.31
C SER A 33 -13.94 -0.29 6.00
N LYS A 34 -14.36 0.44 4.96
CA LYS A 34 -14.53 -0.10 3.62
C LYS A 34 -13.63 0.63 2.63
N PRO A 35 -12.74 -0.07 1.90
CA PRO A 35 -12.01 0.55 0.80
C PRO A 35 -12.98 0.88 -0.34
N ASP A 36 -12.78 2.00 -1.01
CA ASP A 36 -13.57 2.37 -2.20
C ASP A 36 -13.43 1.34 -3.33
N ASP A 37 -12.24 0.75 -3.47
CA ASP A 37 -11.96 -0.32 -4.42
C ASP A 37 -10.80 -1.20 -3.96
N ILE A 38 -10.75 -2.42 -4.46
CA ILE A 38 -9.62 -3.36 -4.37
C ILE A 38 -9.32 -3.79 -5.81
N THR A 39 -8.12 -3.46 -6.31
CA THR A 39 -7.80 -3.61 -7.73
C THR A 39 -6.33 -3.97 -7.96
N ASN A 40 -6.02 -4.46 -9.15
CA ASN A 40 -4.65 -4.62 -9.67
C ASN A 40 -4.33 -3.60 -10.77
N ASP A 41 -5.23 -2.66 -11.06
CA ASP A 41 -5.01 -1.59 -12.03
C ASP A 41 -4.16 -0.45 -11.41
N PRO A 42 -2.93 -0.21 -11.89
CA PRO A 42 -2.09 0.87 -11.38
C PRO A 42 -2.55 2.27 -11.79
N SER A 43 -3.47 2.40 -12.76
CA SER A 43 -3.95 3.70 -13.24
C SER A 43 -4.65 4.52 -12.14
N VAL A 44 -5.16 3.84 -11.11
CA VAL A 44 -5.79 4.48 -9.94
C VAL A 44 -4.84 5.40 -9.17
N ALA A 45 -3.51 5.24 -9.32
CA ALA A 45 -2.52 6.14 -8.75
C ALA A 45 -2.67 7.59 -9.26
N ALA A 46 -3.31 7.81 -10.42
CA ALA A 46 -3.61 9.16 -10.92
C ALA A 46 -4.55 9.96 -10.00
N LYS A 47 -5.33 9.27 -9.15
CA LYS A 47 -6.24 9.91 -8.19
C LYS A 47 -5.56 10.23 -6.85
N ALA A 48 -4.42 9.61 -6.56
CA ALA A 48 -3.83 9.59 -5.23
C ALA A 48 -2.98 10.84 -4.93
N ASP A 49 -3.32 11.58 -3.87
CA ASP A 49 -2.42 12.57 -3.24
C ASP A 49 -1.32 11.91 -2.42
N ALA A 50 -1.59 10.73 -1.88
CA ALA A 50 -0.63 9.91 -1.15
C ALA A 50 -0.79 8.42 -1.51
N ILE A 51 0.34 7.73 -1.61
CA ILE A 51 0.46 6.29 -1.80
C ILE A 51 1.18 5.73 -0.58
N VAL A 52 0.53 4.80 0.12
CA VAL A 52 1.14 4.06 1.23
C VAL A 52 1.49 2.66 0.75
N LEU A 53 2.78 2.34 0.75
CA LEU A 53 3.33 1.07 0.30
C LEU A 53 3.74 0.22 1.51
N ALA A 54 2.87 -0.70 1.89
CA ALA A 54 3.03 -1.63 3.01
C ALA A 54 3.24 -3.06 2.50
N VAL A 55 4.35 -3.30 1.80
CA VAL A 55 4.74 -4.60 1.25
C VAL A 55 6.22 -4.90 1.53
N PRO A 56 6.67 -6.16 1.44
CA PRO A 56 8.08 -6.49 1.55
C PRO A 56 8.96 -5.73 0.55
N SER A 57 10.18 -5.38 0.96
CA SER A 57 11.07 -4.50 0.17
C SER A 57 11.42 -5.00 -1.23
N PHE A 58 11.45 -6.33 -1.45
CA PHE A 58 11.69 -6.88 -2.78
C PHE A 58 10.62 -6.49 -3.81
N ALA A 59 9.40 -6.15 -3.35
CA ALA A 59 8.29 -5.80 -4.22
C ALA A 59 8.24 -4.30 -4.56
N HIS A 60 8.94 -3.43 -3.81
CA HIS A 60 8.81 -1.98 -3.96
C HIS A 60 9.04 -1.50 -5.40
N GLY A 61 10.08 -2.03 -6.05
CA GLY A 61 10.43 -1.63 -7.42
C GLY A 61 9.31 -1.86 -8.43
N GLN A 62 8.59 -2.98 -8.32
CA GLN A 62 7.45 -3.31 -9.18
C GLN A 62 6.32 -2.28 -9.03
N TYR A 63 6.00 -1.89 -7.78
CA TYR A 63 4.95 -0.90 -7.53
C TYR A 63 5.36 0.50 -8.00
N PHE A 64 6.61 0.92 -7.77
CA PHE A 64 7.11 2.19 -8.26
C PHE A 64 7.04 2.29 -9.79
N GLU A 65 7.47 1.25 -10.49
CA GLU A 65 7.46 1.18 -11.95
C GLU A 65 6.03 1.19 -12.51
N ALA A 66 5.11 0.45 -11.88
CA ALA A 66 3.70 0.41 -12.29
C ALA A 66 2.97 1.74 -12.05
N PHE A 67 3.23 2.42 -10.93
CA PHE A 67 2.57 3.69 -10.61
C PHE A 67 3.19 4.90 -11.30
N ALA A 68 4.48 4.85 -11.65
CA ALA A 68 5.22 5.96 -12.22
C ALA A 68 4.52 6.68 -13.38
N PRO A 69 3.87 6.01 -14.36
CA PRO A 69 3.18 6.70 -15.45
C PRO A 69 1.98 7.56 -14.99
N HIS A 70 1.36 7.21 -13.86
CA HIS A 70 0.07 7.75 -13.45
C HIS A 70 0.16 8.79 -12.35
N MET A 71 1.20 8.76 -11.53
CA MET A 71 1.35 9.66 -10.38
C MET A 71 1.35 11.15 -10.78
N LYS A 72 0.70 11.97 -9.96
CA LYS A 72 0.69 13.44 -10.09
C LYS A 72 1.81 14.10 -9.29
N PRO A 73 2.32 15.29 -9.68
CA PRO A 73 3.30 16.03 -8.90
C PRO A 73 2.85 16.25 -7.45
N ASN A 74 3.82 16.31 -6.54
CA ASN A 74 3.67 16.41 -5.08
C ASN A 74 2.97 15.21 -4.42
N CYS A 75 2.79 14.09 -5.13
CA CYS A 75 2.28 12.87 -4.52
C CYS A 75 3.27 12.38 -3.44
N VAL A 76 2.75 12.09 -2.24
CA VAL A 76 3.53 11.51 -1.15
C VAL A 76 3.61 10.00 -1.34
N VAL A 77 4.82 9.45 -1.42
CA VAL A 77 5.07 8.02 -1.47
C VAL A 77 5.65 7.58 -0.13
N ALA A 78 4.76 7.12 0.74
CA ALA A 78 5.10 6.60 2.06
C ALA A 78 5.40 5.10 1.97
N VAL A 79 6.64 4.70 2.26
CA VAL A 79 7.07 3.30 2.18
C VAL A 79 7.36 2.78 3.58
N MET A 80 6.65 1.72 3.99
CA MET A 80 6.73 1.19 5.35
C MET A 80 6.81 -0.35 5.38
N PRO A 81 7.96 -0.92 5.79
CA PRO A 81 9.25 -0.26 6.01
C PRO A 81 9.96 0.08 4.69
N ALA A 82 10.66 1.21 4.62
CA ALA A 82 11.44 1.60 3.44
C ALA A 82 12.76 0.83 3.30
N ARG A 83 13.32 0.37 4.43
CA ARG A 83 14.65 -0.26 4.50
C ARG A 83 15.76 0.64 3.94
N SER A 84 17.00 0.14 3.94
CA SER A 84 18.13 0.87 3.38
C SER A 84 18.01 0.99 1.86
N GLY A 85 18.17 2.20 1.32
CA GLY A 85 18.19 2.46 -0.12
C GLY A 85 16.82 2.49 -0.79
N GLY A 86 15.72 2.59 -0.03
CA GLY A 86 14.37 2.71 -0.59
C GLY A 86 14.19 3.95 -1.47
N ASP A 87 14.81 5.07 -1.09
CA ASP A 87 14.88 6.32 -1.84
C ASP A 87 15.69 6.20 -3.14
N ILE A 88 16.82 5.46 -3.09
CA ILE A 88 17.64 5.17 -4.28
C ILE A 88 16.85 4.30 -5.26
N LEU A 89 16.18 3.25 -4.78
CA LEU A 89 15.32 2.40 -5.59
C LEU A 89 14.19 3.22 -6.21
N PHE A 90 13.52 4.06 -5.41
CA PHE A 90 12.48 4.96 -5.87
C PHE A 90 12.96 5.88 -7.00
N ALA A 91 14.08 6.56 -6.80
CA ALA A 91 14.68 7.42 -7.83
C ALA A 91 15.06 6.64 -9.09
N SER A 92 15.62 5.43 -8.94
CA SER A 92 15.99 4.58 -10.09
C SER A 92 14.79 4.15 -10.94
N LYS A 93 13.63 3.94 -10.29
CA LYS A 93 12.40 3.47 -10.95
C LYS A 93 11.57 4.58 -11.56
N LEU A 94 11.56 5.77 -10.94
CA LEU A 94 10.82 6.93 -11.45
C LEU A 94 11.66 7.83 -12.38
N GLY A 95 12.98 7.69 -12.36
CA GLY A 95 13.89 8.53 -13.14
C GLY A 95 13.69 10.02 -12.82
N ALA A 96 13.62 10.86 -13.86
CA ALA A 96 13.44 12.31 -13.69
C ALA A 96 12.16 12.70 -12.96
N LYS A 97 11.12 11.84 -12.95
CA LYS A 97 9.85 12.10 -12.27
C LYS A 97 9.98 12.05 -10.74
N ALA A 98 11.00 11.39 -10.20
CA ALA A 98 11.21 11.28 -8.76
C ALA A 98 11.35 12.66 -8.08
N LYS A 99 11.91 13.65 -8.78
CA LYS A 99 12.09 15.02 -8.27
C LYS A 99 10.77 15.76 -8.04
N ASP A 100 9.69 15.31 -8.69
CA ASP A 100 8.37 15.93 -8.60
C ASP A 100 7.53 15.26 -7.50
N MET A 101 8.07 14.26 -6.78
CA MET A 101 7.38 13.47 -5.77
C MET A 101 7.98 13.71 -4.38
N ILE A 102 7.25 13.32 -3.34
CA ILE A 102 7.73 13.38 -1.95
C ILE A 102 7.94 11.94 -1.48
N PHE A 103 9.18 11.52 -1.30
CA PHE A 103 9.49 10.22 -0.72
C PHE A 103 9.49 10.30 0.81
N MET A 104 8.73 9.41 1.46
CA MET A 104 8.66 9.29 2.92
C MET A 104 9.00 7.86 3.33
N GLY A 105 10.23 7.66 3.79
CA GLY A 105 10.68 6.34 4.23
C GLY A 105 10.45 6.12 5.72
N PHE A 106 9.72 5.07 6.08
CA PHE A 106 9.55 4.65 7.47
C PHE A 106 10.62 3.63 7.86
N GLU A 107 11.13 3.74 9.08
CA GLU A 107 12.07 2.77 9.65
C GLU A 107 11.45 1.37 9.77
N THR A 108 10.19 1.30 10.23
CA THR A 108 9.46 0.06 10.51
C THR A 108 7.96 0.20 10.24
N LEU A 109 7.22 -0.91 10.28
CA LEU A 109 5.75 -0.87 10.33
C LEU A 109 5.29 -0.23 11.64
N PRO A 110 4.23 0.60 11.64
CA PRO A 110 3.77 1.25 12.86
C PRO A 110 3.21 0.29 13.92
N TRP A 111 2.77 -0.91 13.50
CA TRP A 111 2.15 -1.90 14.39
C TRP A 111 2.67 -3.31 14.09
N ALA A 112 2.80 -4.11 15.15
CA ALA A 112 2.78 -5.56 15.02
C ALA A 112 1.32 -5.98 14.83
N CYS A 113 1.03 -6.67 13.74
CA CYS A 113 -0.33 -7.09 13.42
C CYS A 113 -0.34 -8.43 12.69
N ARG A 114 -1.50 -9.11 12.73
CA ARG A 114 -1.75 -10.32 11.93
C ARG A 114 -3.18 -10.35 11.44
N PHE A 115 -3.40 -11.03 10.31
CA PHE A 115 -4.75 -11.39 9.91
C PHE A 115 -5.34 -12.38 10.92
N THR A 116 -6.60 -12.15 11.27
CA THR A 116 -7.44 -13.11 11.98
C THR A 116 -8.41 -13.79 11.02
N ASP A 117 -8.76 -13.11 9.92
CA ASP A 117 -9.46 -13.66 8.76
C ASP A 117 -8.94 -12.94 7.51
N TRP A 118 -8.32 -13.66 6.58
CA TRP A 118 -7.65 -13.05 5.44
C TRP A 118 -8.64 -12.24 4.57
N GLY A 119 -8.23 -11.02 4.21
CA GLY A 119 -9.05 -10.11 3.41
C GLY A 119 -10.23 -9.45 4.14
N LYS A 120 -10.50 -9.83 5.40
CA LYS A 120 -11.65 -9.34 6.17
C LYS A 120 -11.29 -8.77 7.55
N LYS A 121 -10.34 -9.38 8.25
CA LYS A 121 -10.05 -9.05 9.65
C LYS A 121 -8.57 -9.08 9.99
N ALA A 122 -8.13 -8.14 10.80
CA ALA A 122 -6.81 -8.14 11.43
C ALA A 122 -6.87 -7.70 12.90
N THR A 123 -5.79 -7.99 13.62
CA THR A 123 -5.60 -7.58 15.01
C THR A 123 -4.22 -6.96 15.19
N ILE A 124 -4.16 -5.84 15.92
CA ILE A 124 -2.92 -5.28 16.46
C ILE A 124 -2.55 -6.04 17.73
N LEU A 125 -1.28 -6.43 17.82
CA LEU A 125 -0.72 -7.32 18.85
C LEU A 125 -0.18 -6.57 20.06
#